data_AF-A0A8C0FN83-F1
#
_entry.id   AF-A0A8C0FN83-F1
#
_cell.length_a   1.000
_cell.length_b   1.000
_cell.length_c   1.000
_cell.angle_alpha   90.00
_cell.angle_beta   90.00
_cell.angle_gamma   90.00
#
_symmetry.space_group_name_H-M   'P 1'
#
loop_
_entity.id
_entity.type
_entity.pdbx_description
1 polymer ?
#
loop_
_entity_poly.entity_id
_entity_poly.type
_entity_poly.pdbx_seq_one_letter_code
_entity_poly.pdbx_strand_id
1 'polypeptide(L)'
;MMEKFLQQSVDTEEKFYRYEEQRLKIEDKRREAEHARELQMLQMLGQMLAGISSTVSQRSQSIPASPPQRANHRSYGDNFNYNAMTAALSPPIVIERSFSLHRTHSLKDMENIFQLVRNVIPPLTGKRHKGQDGRIGIVGGCQEYTGAPYFAAITALKVGADLSHVFCTKDAATVIKSYSPELIVHPVLDSPNAVHEVEKWLPRLHSVVIGPGLGRDEVLLENTKGIIEKSKVKGIPIIIDADGLWLISQQPSLIQGYQRAILTPNYMEFSRLYEAMLRDPVDSSDHHGCVLRLSQAMGNLTIVQKGERDLISDGEKVLVCSHEGSSRRCGGQGDLLSGSLGVLAHWAFLAGAEKTNGQNPFLVAAFGACSLTRQSNHQAFQKFGRSMTASDMVSEVGTAFSKLFET
;
A
#
# COMPACT_ATOMS: atom_id res chain seq x y z
N MET A 1 -35.80 23.67 25.70
CA MET A 1 -34.93 22.50 25.44
C MET A 1 -34.40 22.52 24.02
N MET A 2 -35.26 22.69 23.00
CA MET A 2 -34.89 22.86 21.59
C MET A 2 -33.90 24.02 21.33
N GLU A 3 -34.14 25.21 21.91
CA GLU A 3 -33.25 26.37 21.73
C GLU A 3 -31.84 26.15 22.29
N LYS A 4 -31.70 25.43 23.41
CA LYS A 4 -30.38 25.07 23.97
C LYS A 4 -29.63 24.11 23.07
N PHE A 5 -30.34 23.20 22.39
CA PHE A 5 -29.74 22.27 21.44
C PHE A 5 -29.29 22.98 20.17
N LEU A 6 -30.09 23.92 19.65
CA LEU A 6 -29.72 24.74 18.51
C LEU A 6 -28.49 25.62 18.81
N GLN A 7 -28.45 26.24 19.98
CA GLN A 7 -27.29 27.05 20.39
C GLN A 7 -26.01 26.19 20.52
N GLN A 8 -26.11 25.00 21.12
CA GLN A 8 -24.97 24.08 21.20
C GLN A 8 -24.51 23.59 19.82
N SER A 9 -25.42 23.39 18.88
CA SER A 9 -25.09 23.02 17.50
C SER A 9 -24.30 24.15 16.81
N VAL A 10 -24.78 25.40 16.91
CA VAL A 10 -24.12 26.57 16.32
C VAL A 10 -22.74 26.80 16.94
N ASP A 11 -22.62 26.70 18.26
CA ASP A 11 -21.34 26.88 18.96
C ASP A 11 -20.32 25.77 18.59
N THR A 12 -20.80 24.56 18.29
CA THR A 12 -19.95 23.44 17.86
C THR A 12 -19.49 23.64 16.41
N GLU A 13 -20.37 24.14 15.54
CA GLU A 13 -20.06 24.44 14.15
C GLU A 13 -19.04 25.58 14.05
N GLU A 14 -19.20 26.65 14.83
CA GLU A 14 -18.21 27.74 14.88
C GLU A 14 -16.84 27.27 15.37
N LYS A 15 -16.79 26.39 16.38
CA LYS A 15 -15.53 25.81 16.86
C LYS A 15 -14.86 24.95 15.79
N PHE A 16 -15.65 24.19 15.04
CA PHE A 16 -15.16 23.41 13.91
C PHE A 16 -14.56 24.31 12.82
N TYR A 17 -15.25 25.38 12.41
CA TYR A 17 -14.73 26.31 11.42
C TYR A 17 -13.45 27.03 11.86
N ARG A 18 -13.37 27.47 13.12
CA ARG A 18 -12.14 28.09 13.66
C ARG A 18 -10.96 27.12 13.69
N TYR A 19 -11.23 25.85 14.03
CA TYR A 19 -10.21 24.80 14.02
C TYR A 19 -9.71 24.50 12.60
N GLU A 20 -10.61 24.37 11.62
CA GLU A 20 -10.24 24.15 10.22
C GLU A 20 -9.47 25.34 9.64
N GLU A 21 -9.85 26.58 9.98
CA GLU A 21 -9.13 27.78 9.54
C GLU A 21 -7.69 27.82 10.11
N GLN A 22 -7.51 27.43 11.38
CA GLN A 22 -6.17 27.28 11.97
C GLN A 22 -5.38 26.17 11.30
N ARG A 23 -6.01 25.03 10.99
CA ARG A 23 -5.37 23.92 10.29
C ARG A 23 -4.88 24.33 8.91
N LEU A 24 -5.71 25.04 8.14
CA LEU A 24 -5.37 25.57 6.81
C LEU A 24 -4.21 26.57 6.88
N LYS A 25 -4.20 27.48 7.86
CA LYS A 25 -3.09 28.43 8.06
C LYS A 25 -1.77 27.74 8.40
N ILE A 26 -1.81 26.66 9.18
CA ILE A 26 -0.61 25.85 9.48
C ILE A 26 -0.12 25.14 8.21
N GLU A 27 -1.04 24.60 7.41
CA GLU A 27 -0.73 23.89 6.18
C GLU A 27 -0.14 24.82 5.11
N ASP A 28 -0.67 26.03 4.96
CA ASP A 28 -0.13 27.05 4.04
C ASP A 28 1.28 27.49 4.46
N LYS A 29 1.51 27.77 5.76
CA LYS A 29 2.86 28.07 6.26
C LYS A 29 3.84 26.94 6.01
N ARG A 30 3.38 25.68 6.10
CA ARG A 30 4.22 24.51 5.81
C ARG A 30 4.57 24.44 4.32
N ARG A 31 3.62 24.69 3.42
CA ARG A 31 3.86 24.74 1.97
C ARG A 31 4.81 25.86 1.59
N GLU A 32 4.66 27.04 2.18
CA GLU A 32 5.59 28.16 1.98
C GLU A 32 7.01 27.78 2.43
N ALA A 33 7.17 27.10 3.56
CA ALA A 33 8.46 26.63 4.05
C ALA A 33 9.08 25.54 3.15
N GLU A 34 8.28 24.63 2.62
CA GLU A 34 8.73 23.63 1.63
C GLU A 34 9.18 24.31 0.33
N HIS A 35 8.39 25.23 -0.20
CA HIS A 35 8.72 25.97 -1.42
C HIS A 35 9.98 26.84 -1.26
N ALA A 36 10.19 27.44 -0.09
CA ALA A 36 11.41 28.18 0.22
C ALA A 36 12.66 27.27 0.25
N ARG A 37 12.54 26.05 0.79
CA ARG A 37 13.64 25.07 0.79
C ARG A 37 13.98 24.60 -0.62
N GLU A 38 12.98 24.38 -1.48
CA GLU A 38 13.21 24.02 -2.88
C GLU A 38 13.93 25.12 -3.66
N LEU A 39 13.50 26.38 -3.48
CA LEU A 39 14.17 27.55 -4.05
C LEU A 39 15.63 27.65 -3.59
N GLN A 40 15.89 27.42 -2.30
CA GLN A 40 17.25 27.44 -1.76
C GLN A 40 18.11 26.31 -2.35
N MET A 41 17.57 25.10 -2.52
CA MET A 41 18.29 24.00 -3.17
C MET A 41 18.58 24.30 -4.64
N LEU A 42 17.63 24.87 -5.39
CA LEU A 42 17.83 25.27 -6.78
C LEU A 42 18.91 26.36 -6.90
N GLN A 43 18.94 27.31 -5.96
CA GLN A 43 19.96 28.34 -5.93
C GLN A 43 21.36 27.78 -5.63
N MET A 44 21.47 26.83 -4.69
CA MET A 44 22.73 26.12 -4.41
C MET A 44 23.21 25.30 -5.62
N LEU A 45 22.29 24.63 -6.32
CA LEU A 45 22.60 23.87 -7.53
C LEU A 45 23.10 24.80 -8.65
N GLY A 46 22.46 25.96 -8.82
CA GLY A 46 22.87 26.98 -9.78
C GLY A 46 24.28 27.53 -9.49
N GLN A 47 24.62 27.75 -8.22
CA GLN A 47 25.97 28.17 -7.81
C GLN A 47 27.02 27.08 -8.05
N MET A 48 26.69 25.81 -7.79
CA MET A 48 27.59 24.69 -8.10
C MET A 48 27.85 24.56 -9.60
N LEU A 49 26.82 24.73 -10.44
CA LEU A 49 26.96 24.69 -11.90
C LEU A 49 27.76 25.88 -12.44
N ALA A 50 27.59 27.07 -11.86
CA ALA A 50 28.38 28.26 -12.22
C ALA A 50 29.87 28.11 -11.85
N GLY A 51 30.19 27.46 -10.72
CA GLY A 51 31.57 27.19 -10.28
C GLY A 51 32.33 26.22 -11.19
N ILE A 52 31.63 25.32 -11.88
CA ILE A 52 32.21 24.38 -12.85
C ILE A 52 32.60 25.09 -14.16
N SER A 53 31.94 26.20 -14.51
CA SER A 53 32.26 26.96 -15.73
C SER A 53 33.52 27.83 -15.58
N SER A 54 34.00 28.10 -14.37
CA SER A 54 35.19 28.93 -14.11
C SER A 54 36.52 28.17 -14.08
N THR A 55 36.52 26.83 -14.06
CA THR A 55 37.74 26.01 -13.92
C THR A 55 38.30 25.49 -15.25
N VAL A 56 37.62 25.72 -16.38
CA VAL A 56 38.05 25.22 -17.70
C VAL A 56 38.92 26.22 -18.49
N SER A 57 39.00 27.50 -18.09
CA SER A 57 39.73 28.53 -18.86
C SER A 57 41.17 28.84 -18.39
N GLN A 58 41.75 28.10 -17.45
CA GLN A 58 43.14 28.33 -17.03
C GLN A 58 43.94 27.02 -16.92
N ARG A 59 44.29 26.44 -18.07
CA ARG A 59 45.49 25.60 -18.19
C ARG A 59 45.97 25.58 -19.63
N SER A 60 46.72 26.61 -20.00
CA SER A 60 47.66 26.52 -21.12
C SER A 60 48.99 27.15 -20.71
N GLN A 61 50.06 26.47 -21.12
CA GLN A 61 51.49 26.83 -21.07
C GLN A 61 52.28 26.57 -19.78
N SER A 62 53.14 25.54 -19.80
CA SER A 62 54.61 25.69 -19.82
C SER A 62 55.34 24.33 -19.75
N ILE A 63 56.23 24.07 -20.72
CA ILE A 63 57.24 22.99 -20.79
C ILE A 63 58.56 23.56 -20.19
N PRO A 64 59.41 22.79 -19.47
CA PRO A 64 60.65 22.28 -20.09
C PRO A 64 61.24 20.93 -19.57
N ALA A 65 61.78 20.19 -20.54
CA ALA A 65 63.05 19.43 -20.59
C ALA A 65 63.49 18.40 -19.52
N SER A 66 63.83 17.21 -20.02
CA SER A 66 64.70 16.15 -19.43
C SER A 66 66.08 16.14 -20.15
N PRO A 67 67.07 15.24 -19.88
CA PRO A 67 67.34 14.29 -18.77
C PRO A 67 68.85 14.39 -18.29
N PRO A 68 69.54 13.43 -17.60
CA PRO A 68 69.86 12.06 -18.05
C PRO A 68 69.92 10.94 -16.96
N GLN A 69 70.39 9.75 -17.40
CA GLN A 69 70.20 8.35 -16.98
C GLN A 69 71.07 7.79 -15.82
N ARG A 70 70.65 6.62 -15.27
CA ARG A 70 71.40 5.36 -14.90
C ARG A 70 70.86 4.76 -13.58
N ALA A 71 71.04 3.49 -13.17
CA ALA A 71 71.04 2.14 -13.75
C ALA A 71 71.18 1.17 -12.53
N ASN A 72 70.48 0.02 -12.59
CA ASN A 72 70.76 -1.30 -11.96
C ASN A 72 71.04 -1.48 -10.44
N HIS A 73 70.25 -2.35 -9.77
CA HIS A 73 70.63 -3.65 -9.14
C HIS A 73 69.50 -4.14 -8.20
N ARG A 74 68.89 -5.35 -8.36
CA ARG A 74 69.17 -6.66 -7.69
C ARG A 74 69.49 -6.54 -6.18
N SER A 75 69.08 -7.39 -5.22
CA SER A 75 68.27 -8.62 -5.07
C SER A 75 68.40 -9.04 -3.58
N TYR A 76 67.60 -10.01 -3.10
CA TYR A 76 67.61 -10.71 -1.79
C TYR A 76 67.10 -9.87 -0.58
N GLY A 77 66.23 -10.35 0.30
CA GLY A 77 65.85 -11.72 0.69
C GLY A 77 66.23 -11.91 2.16
N ASP A 78 65.26 -11.93 3.07
CA ASP A 78 65.11 -12.96 4.11
C ASP A 78 64.13 -12.58 5.23
N ASN A 79 63.32 -13.59 5.57
CA ASN A 79 62.44 -13.68 6.73
C ASN A 79 63.24 -13.61 8.04
N PHE A 80 62.65 -13.06 9.11
CA PHE A 80 62.65 -13.76 10.40
C PHE A 80 61.49 -13.27 11.28
N ASN A 81 60.82 -14.26 11.86
CA ASN A 81 59.62 -14.19 12.66
C ASN A 81 60.03 -14.39 14.13
N TYR A 82 59.50 -13.60 15.06
CA TYR A 82 59.53 -13.91 16.48
C TYR A 82 58.14 -13.66 17.09
N ASN A 83 57.49 -14.76 17.48
CA ASN A 83 56.32 -14.78 18.35
C ASN A 83 56.75 -14.45 19.79
N ALA A 84 55.97 -13.59 20.47
CA ALA A 84 55.80 -13.63 21.91
C ALA A 84 54.37 -13.22 22.29
N MET A 85 53.87 -13.86 23.34
CA MET A 85 52.47 -14.11 23.69
C MET A 85 51.68 -12.93 24.29
N THR A 86 50.39 -12.91 23.92
CA THR A 86 49.17 -12.66 24.74
C THR A 86 49.07 -11.44 25.67
N ALA A 87 48.07 -10.58 25.42
CA ALA A 87 46.88 -10.44 26.28
C ALA A 87 45.83 -9.54 25.61
N ALA A 88 44.56 -9.89 25.85
CA ALA A 88 43.35 -9.45 25.19
C ALA A 88 43.03 -7.96 25.29
N LEU A 89 42.41 -7.42 24.23
CA LEU A 89 41.38 -6.37 24.24
C LEU A 89 40.68 -6.41 22.87
N SER A 90 39.41 -6.83 22.83
CA SER A 90 38.58 -6.85 21.63
C SER A 90 38.36 -5.44 21.07
N PRO A 91 38.53 -5.17 19.77
CA PRO A 91 38.11 -3.90 19.20
C PRO A 91 36.58 -3.88 18.99
N PRO A 92 35.94 -2.69 19.06
CA PRO A 92 34.50 -2.56 18.99
C PRO A 92 33.98 -2.97 17.61
N ILE A 93 32.86 -3.69 17.60
CA ILE A 93 32.09 -4.00 16.41
C ILE A 93 31.63 -2.66 15.82
N VAL A 94 32.33 -2.20 14.79
CA VAL A 94 31.85 -1.14 13.90
C VAL A 94 30.70 -1.75 13.12
N ILE A 95 29.47 -1.49 13.55
CA ILE A 95 28.29 -1.69 12.72
C ILE A 95 28.40 -0.69 11.59
N GLU A 96 28.88 -1.11 10.43
CA GLU A 96 28.71 -0.38 9.18
C GLU A 96 27.21 -0.19 8.96
N ARG A 97 26.68 0.97 9.38
CA ARG A 97 25.42 1.49 8.87
C ARG A 97 25.61 1.77 7.38
N SER A 98 25.41 0.74 6.58
CA SER A 98 25.17 0.86 5.15
C SER A 98 23.81 1.54 4.97
N PHE A 99 23.79 2.86 5.10
CA PHE A 99 22.71 3.68 4.59
C PHE A 99 22.72 3.52 3.07
N SER A 100 21.81 2.70 2.55
CA SER A 100 21.54 2.66 1.12
C SER A 100 20.89 3.98 0.72
N LEU A 101 21.72 4.87 0.17
CA LEU A 101 21.29 6.02 -0.61
C LEU A 101 20.24 5.56 -1.64
N HIS A 102 19.21 6.37 -1.80
CA HIS A 102 17.98 6.10 -2.52
C HIS A 102 18.25 5.40 -3.85
N ARG A 103 17.89 4.12 -3.93
CA ARG A 103 17.84 3.42 -5.21
C ARG A 103 16.56 3.90 -5.89
N THR A 104 16.66 4.95 -6.70
CA THR A 104 15.65 5.26 -7.72
C THR A 104 15.35 3.96 -8.46
N HIS A 105 14.17 3.37 -8.24
CA HIS A 105 13.77 2.19 -8.97
C HIS A 105 13.82 2.51 -10.45
N SER A 106 14.57 1.70 -11.19
CA SER A 106 14.69 1.87 -12.63
C SER A 106 13.31 1.70 -13.28
N LEU A 107 13.00 2.43 -14.35
CA LEU A 107 11.82 2.14 -15.19
C LEU A 107 11.75 0.66 -15.57
N LYS A 108 12.91 0.00 -15.70
CA LYS A 108 13.00 -1.45 -15.95
C LYS A 108 12.47 -2.28 -14.77
N ASP A 109 12.67 -1.85 -13.52
CA ASP A 109 12.18 -2.57 -12.34
C ASP A 109 10.65 -2.51 -12.25
N MET A 110 10.06 -1.37 -12.63
CA MET A 110 8.61 -1.22 -12.74
C MET A 110 8.03 -2.06 -13.88
N GLU A 111 8.63 -2.06 -15.07
CA GLU A 111 8.15 -2.91 -16.16
C GLU A 111 8.25 -4.40 -15.82
N ASN A 112 9.31 -4.80 -15.11
CA ASN A 112 9.47 -6.18 -14.65
C ASN A 112 8.33 -6.61 -13.73
N ILE A 113 7.91 -5.77 -12.76
CA ILE A 113 6.80 -6.14 -11.87
C ILE A 113 5.46 -6.11 -12.61
N PHE A 114 5.23 -5.19 -13.56
CA PHE A 114 4.05 -5.23 -14.43
C PHE A 114 3.95 -6.54 -15.20
N GLN A 115 5.07 -7.02 -15.75
CA GLN A 115 5.08 -8.31 -16.42
C GLN A 115 4.70 -9.47 -15.47
N LEU A 116 5.13 -9.42 -14.21
CA LEU A 116 4.71 -10.42 -13.22
C LEU A 116 3.22 -10.32 -12.90
N VAL A 117 2.65 -9.11 -12.86
CA VAL A 117 1.18 -8.93 -12.72
C VAL A 117 0.45 -9.55 -13.92
N ARG A 118 0.91 -9.31 -15.15
CA ARG A 118 0.33 -9.94 -16.36
C ARG A 118 0.39 -11.45 -16.30
N ASN A 119 1.50 -12.01 -15.82
CA ASN A 119 1.71 -13.46 -15.74
C ASN A 119 0.76 -14.18 -14.76
N VAL A 120 0.25 -13.49 -13.74
CA VAL A 120 -0.66 -14.09 -12.74
C VAL A 120 -2.13 -14.01 -13.14
N ILE A 121 -2.49 -13.17 -14.12
CA ILE A 121 -3.87 -13.03 -14.58
C ILE A 121 -4.26 -14.26 -15.39
N PRO A 122 -5.38 -14.94 -15.05
CA PRO A 122 -5.81 -16.13 -15.78
C PRO A 122 -6.29 -15.74 -17.19
N PRO A 123 -5.96 -16.55 -18.22
CA PRO A 123 -6.46 -16.29 -19.57
C PRO A 123 -7.95 -16.58 -19.65
N LEU A 124 -8.69 -15.74 -20.37
CA LEU A 124 -10.08 -16.01 -20.72
C LEU A 124 -10.14 -17.20 -21.69
N THR A 125 -10.77 -18.29 -21.26
CA THR A 125 -10.90 -19.50 -22.08
C THR A 125 -12.28 -20.12 -21.92
N GLY A 126 -12.84 -20.69 -22.98
CA GLY A 126 -14.12 -21.42 -22.93
C GLY A 126 -14.08 -22.74 -22.15
N LYS A 127 -12.93 -23.11 -21.59
CA LYS A 127 -12.74 -24.33 -20.78
C LYS A 127 -13.02 -24.10 -19.29
N ARG A 128 -13.06 -22.85 -18.83
CA ARG A 128 -13.31 -22.50 -17.43
C ARG A 128 -14.80 -22.36 -17.17
N HIS A 129 -15.23 -22.69 -15.96
CA HIS A 129 -16.61 -22.60 -15.51
C HIS A 129 -16.78 -21.49 -14.48
N LYS A 130 -18.02 -20.96 -14.37
CA LYS A 130 -18.37 -19.89 -13.45
C LYS A 130 -17.87 -20.15 -12.02
N GLY A 131 -17.11 -19.20 -11.51
CA GLY A 131 -16.54 -19.17 -10.18
C GLY A 131 -15.14 -19.78 -10.09
N GLN A 132 -14.47 -20.10 -11.20
CA GLN A 132 -13.06 -20.52 -11.21
C GLN A 132 -12.10 -19.34 -11.27
N ASP A 133 -12.55 -18.18 -11.74
CA ASP A 133 -11.75 -16.96 -11.86
C ASP A 133 -11.99 -15.95 -10.75
N GLY A 134 -12.71 -16.33 -9.70
CA GLY A 134 -12.79 -15.55 -8.47
C GLY A 134 -14.17 -15.57 -7.84
N ARG A 135 -14.23 -16.02 -6.59
CA ARG A 135 -15.39 -15.81 -5.71
C ARG A 135 -14.92 -14.98 -4.54
N ILE A 136 -15.23 -13.69 -4.56
CA ILE A 136 -14.68 -12.72 -3.61
C ILE A 136 -15.73 -12.42 -2.55
N GLY A 137 -15.38 -12.53 -1.28
CA GLY A 137 -16.24 -12.11 -0.17
C GLY A 137 -15.86 -10.73 0.33
N ILE A 138 -16.82 -9.85 0.54
CA ILE A 138 -16.65 -8.53 1.15
C ILE A 138 -17.40 -8.56 2.47
N VAL A 139 -16.70 -8.34 3.58
CA VAL A 139 -17.25 -8.28 4.93
C VAL A 139 -17.20 -6.84 5.41
N GLY A 140 -18.37 -6.24 5.54
CA GLY A 140 -18.53 -4.83 5.89
C GLY A 140 -19.96 -4.37 5.61
N GLY A 141 -20.20 -3.07 5.59
CA GLY A 141 -21.54 -2.50 5.43
C GLY A 141 -22.37 -2.52 6.71
N CYS A 142 -22.28 -1.45 7.48
CA CYS A 142 -23.20 -1.10 8.55
C CYS A 142 -24.33 -0.20 8.05
N GLN A 143 -25.22 0.20 8.97
CA GLN A 143 -26.38 1.04 8.71
C GLN A 143 -26.02 2.33 7.94
N GLU A 144 -24.89 2.96 8.28
CA GLU A 144 -24.45 4.23 7.69
C GLU A 144 -23.64 4.04 6.40
N TYR A 145 -22.77 3.02 6.35
CA TYR A 145 -21.74 2.90 5.31
C TYR A 145 -22.05 1.80 4.29
N THR A 146 -23.09 2.02 3.48
CA THR A 146 -23.51 1.07 2.43
C THR A 146 -22.74 1.20 1.12
N GLY A 147 -22.16 2.37 0.84
CA GLY A 147 -21.43 2.63 -0.42
C GLY A 147 -20.07 1.93 -0.49
N ALA A 148 -19.33 1.91 0.62
CA ALA A 148 -18.00 1.29 0.69
C ALA A 148 -17.98 -0.20 0.31
N PRO A 149 -18.81 -1.08 0.91
CA PRO A 149 -18.83 -2.49 0.52
C PRO A 149 -19.33 -2.68 -0.92
N TYR A 150 -20.21 -1.80 -1.42
CA TYR A 150 -20.61 -1.81 -2.84
C TYR A 150 -19.42 -1.52 -3.75
N PHE A 151 -18.66 -0.44 -3.50
CA PHE A 151 -17.52 -0.09 -4.34
C PHE A 151 -16.46 -1.18 -4.36
N ALA A 152 -16.17 -1.82 -3.23
CA ALA A 152 -15.27 -2.96 -3.19
C ALA A 152 -15.81 -4.15 -4.00
N ALA A 153 -17.09 -4.48 -3.82
CA ALA A 153 -17.71 -5.64 -4.44
C ALA A 153 -17.89 -5.49 -5.96
N ILE A 154 -18.34 -4.33 -6.44
CA ILE A 154 -18.53 -4.07 -7.86
C ILE A 154 -17.18 -3.95 -8.57
N THR A 155 -16.16 -3.42 -7.91
CA THR A 155 -14.80 -3.35 -8.48
C THR A 155 -14.21 -4.73 -8.66
N ALA A 156 -14.42 -5.64 -7.70
CA ALA A 156 -14.00 -7.04 -7.88
C ALA A 156 -14.62 -7.66 -9.15
N LEU A 157 -15.91 -7.43 -9.41
CA LEU A 157 -16.55 -7.89 -10.65
C LEU A 157 -15.95 -7.21 -11.90
N LYS A 158 -15.73 -5.89 -11.85
CA LYS A 158 -15.15 -5.13 -12.98
C LYS A 158 -13.70 -5.51 -13.28
N VAL A 159 -12.95 -6.00 -12.30
CA VAL A 159 -11.58 -6.52 -12.47
C VAL A 159 -11.61 -7.89 -13.14
N GLY A 160 -12.67 -8.67 -12.95
CA GLY A 160 -12.83 -9.99 -13.58
C GLY A 160 -13.18 -11.13 -12.61
N ALA A 161 -13.57 -10.84 -11.36
CA ALA A 161 -14.14 -11.88 -10.51
C ALA A 161 -15.45 -12.41 -11.10
N ASP A 162 -15.61 -13.74 -11.10
CA ASP A 162 -16.84 -14.39 -11.56
C ASP A 162 -18.04 -14.12 -10.64
N LEU A 163 -17.78 -14.00 -9.32
CA LEU A 163 -18.79 -13.84 -8.29
C LEU A 163 -18.27 -12.92 -7.17
N SER A 164 -19.14 -12.03 -6.70
CA SER A 164 -18.87 -11.11 -5.61
C SER A 164 -19.98 -11.21 -4.57
N HIS A 165 -19.59 -11.55 -3.34
CA HIS A 165 -20.47 -11.77 -2.20
C HIS A 165 -20.28 -10.64 -1.20
N VAL A 166 -21.36 -10.03 -0.71
CA VAL A 166 -21.29 -9.00 0.34
C VAL A 166 -21.96 -9.51 1.60
N PHE A 167 -21.21 -9.68 2.68
CA PHE A 167 -21.70 -10.01 4.01
C PHE A 167 -21.82 -8.71 4.81
N CYS A 168 -23.05 -8.28 5.05
CA CYS A 168 -23.36 -6.99 5.66
C CYS A 168 -24.47 -7.10 6.69
N THR A 169 -24.73 -5.99 7.38
CA THR A 169 -25.87 -5.85 8.28
C THR A 169 -27.19 -5.93 7.53
N LYS A 170 -28.26 -6.31 8.24
CA LYS A 170 -29.59 -6.45 7.64
C LYS A 170 -30.07 -5.14 7.01
N ASP A 171 -29.83 -4.02 7.67
CA ASP A 171 -30.29 -2.70 7.23
C ASP A 171 -29.49 -2.18 6.02
N ALA A 172 -28.20 -2.52 5.92
CA ALA A 172 -27.38 -2.19 4.76
C ALA A 172 -27.79 -2.98 3.50
N ALA A 173 -28.28 -4.21 3.67
CA ALA A 173 -28.43 -5.15 2.57
C ALA A 173 -29.40 -4.69 1.49
N THR A 174 -30.55 -4.13 1.85
CA THR A 174 -31.54 -3.66 0.86
C THR A 174 -30.97 -2.53 0.01
N VAL A 175 -30.24 -1.60 0.63
CA VAL A 175 -29.59 -0.49 -0.06
C VAL A 175 -28.51 -1.01 -1.02
N ILE A 176 -27.62 -1.89 -0.55
CA ILE A 176 -26.55 -2.46 -1.40
C ILE A 176 -27.13 -3.24 -2.58
N LYS A 177 -28.18 -4.04 -2.37
CA LYS A 177 -28.88 -4.78 -3.44
C LYS A 177 -29.49 -3.84 -4.49
N SER A 178 -29.88 -2.64 -4.10
CA SER A 178 -30.45 -1.66 -5.03
C SER A 178 -29.41 -1.01 -5.95
N TYR A 179 -28.12 -1.03 -5.58
CA TYR A 179 -27.05 -0.46 -6.38
C TYR A 179 -26.63 -1.34 -7.56
N SER A 180 -26.76 -2.67 -7.46
CA SER A 180 -26.38 -3.61 -8.53
C SER A 180 -27.04 -4.98 -8.35
N PRO A 181 -27.74 -5.50 -9.37
CA PRO A 181 -28.33 -6.85 -9.34
C PRO A 181 -27.29 -7.98 -9.46
N GLU A 182 -26.05 -7.67 -9.84
CA GLU A 182 -24.98 -8.66 -10.00
C GLU A 182 -24.39 -9.12 -8.65
N LEU A 183 -24.55 -8.33 -7.58
CA LEU A 183 -23.99 -8.62 -6.26
C LEU A 183 -24.83 -9.65 -5.49
N ILE A 184 -24.16 -10.64 -4.89
CA ILE A 184 -24.82 -11.60 -3.99
C ILE A 184 -24.70 -11.09 -2.55
N VAL A 185 -25.76 -10.45 -2.05
CA VAL A 185 -25.75 -9.76 -0.75
C VAL A 185 -26.42 -10.60 0.36
N HIS A 186 -25.65 -10.87 1.42
CA HIS A 186 -25.99 -11.69 2.59
C HIS A 186 -26.20 -10.79 3.83
N PRO A 187 -27.45 -10.58 4.28
CA PRO A 187 -27.79 -9.79 5.48
C PRO A 187 -27.58 -10.61 6.76
N VAL A 188 -26.34 -10.82 7.17
CA VAL A 188 -26.01 -11.75 8.27
C VAL A 188 -25.05 -11.20 9.31
N LEU A 189 -24.40 -10.04 9.06
CA LEU A 189 -23.24 -9.59 9.85
C LEU A 189 -23.59 -9.13 11.28
N ASP A 190 -24.83 -8.69 11.49
CA ASP A 190 -25.42 -8.27 12.76
C ASP A 190 -26.24 -9.40 13.44
N SER A 191 -26.25 -10.60 12.87
CA SER A 191 -26.92 -11.76 13.47
C SER A 191 -26.12 -12.32 14.66
N PRO A 192 -26.77 -12.85 15.72
CA PRO A 192 -26.09 -13.60 16.77
C PRO A 192 -25.28 -14.80 16.26
N ASN A 193 -25.66 -15.35 15.10
CA ASN A 193 -24.99 -16.47 14.44
C ASN A 193 -24.16 -16.03 13.22
N ALA A 194 -23.80 -14.74 13.10
CA ALA A 194 -23.12 -14.18 11.92
C ALA A 194 -21.89 -15.00 11.49
N VAL A 195 -21.01 -15.34 12.42
CA VAL A 195 -19.80 -16.13 12.15
C VAL A 195 -20.15 -17.46 11.49
N HIS A 196 -21.15 -18.16 12.00
CA HIS A 196 -21.59 -19.45 11.46
C HIS A 196 -22.23 -19.31 10.08
N GLU A 197 -23.05 -18.28 9.86
CA GLU A 197 -23.67 -18.04 8.55
C GLU A 197 -22.64 -17.70 7.47
N VAL A 198 -21.63 -16.89 7.81
CA VAL A 198 -20.51 -16.59 6.89
C VAL A 198 -19.62 -17.81 6.69
N GLU A 199 -19.36 -18.61 7.74
CA GLU A 199 -18.54 -19.83 7.67
C GLU A 199 -19.06 -20.84 6.63
N LYS A 200 -20.38 -20.93 6.42
CA LYS A 200 -20.98 -21.78 5.37
C LYS A 200 -20.51 -21.41 3.95
N TRP A 201 -20.14 -20.15 3.73
CA TRP A 201 -19.70 -19.64 2.44
C TRP A 201 -18.19 -19.68 2.25
N LEU A 202 -17.41 -19.59 3.34
CA LEU A 202 -15.95 -19.55 3.29
C LEU A 202 -15.32 -20.65 2.39
N PRO A 203 -15.76 -21.92 2.39
CA PRO A 203 -15.20 -22.95 1.51
C PRO A 203 -15.33 -22.68 0.01
N ARG A 204 -16.22 -21.76 -0.37
CA ARG A 204 -16.45 -21.36 -1.76
C ARG A 204 -15.68 -20.09 -2.12
N LEU A 205 -15.25 -19.31 -1.14
CA LEU A 205 -14.58 -18.03 -1.39
C LEU A 205 -13.09 -18.25 -1.65
N HIS A 206 -12.57 -17.49 -2.60
CA HIS A 206 -11.16 -17.53 -2.97
C HIS A 206 -10.34 -16.44 -2.27
N SER A 207 -10.98 -15.36 -1.83
CA SER A 207 -10.41 -14.34 -0.97
C SER A 207 -11.53 -13.60 -0.22
N VAL A 208 -11.17 -12.96 0.88
CA VAL A 208 -12.10 -12.14 1.67
C VAL A 208 -11.49 -10.75 1.89
N VAL A 209 -12.25 -9.71 1.57
CA VAL A 209 -11.96 -8.31 1.86
C VAL A 209 -12.76 -7.91 3.10
N ILE A 210 -12.11 -7.34 4.11
CA ILE A 210 -12.72 -7.04 5.41
C ILE A 210 -12.49 -5.57 5.74
N GLY A 211 -13.57 -4.87 6.09
CA GLY A 211 -13.51 -3.50 6.59
C GLY A 211 -14.27 -2.44 5.79
N PRO A 212 -14.49 -2.53 4.46
CA PRO A 212 -15.25 -1.54 3.71
C PRO A 212 -16.63 -1.28 4.33
N GLY A 213 -16.79 -0.11 4.95
CA GLY A 213 -18.00 0.29 5.65
C GLY A 213 -18.39 -0.58 6.84
N LEU A 214 -17.44 -1.28 7.48
CA LEU A 214 -17.72 -2.17 8.61
C LEU A 214 -18.30 -1.42 9.82
N GLY A 215 -17.85 -0.18 10.05
CA GLY A 215 -18.16 0.55 11.28
C GLY A 215 -17.39 0.00 12.47
N ARG A 216 -17.74 0.48 13.67
CA ARG A 216 -17.05 0.16 14.93
C ARG A 216 -18.00 -0.25 16.04
N ASP A 217 -19.18 -0.72 15.67
CA ASP A 217 -20.09 -1.36 16.62
C ASP A 217 -19.44 -2.62 17.20
N GLU A 218 -19.57 -2.82 18.51
CA GLU A 218 -18.88 -3.90 19.21
C GLU A 218 -19.31 -5.29 18.73
N VAL A 219 -20.60 -5.48 18.41
CA VAL A 219 -21.13 -6.76 17.92
C VAL A 219 -20.59 -7.05 16.53
N LEU A 220 -20.57 -6.06 15.63
CA LEU A 220 -20.00 -6.21 14.29
C LEU A 220 -18.51 -6.53 14.34
N LEU A 221 -17.77 -5.87 15.23
CA LEU A 221 -16.34 -6.12 15.40
C LEU A 221 -16.08 -7.53 15.93
N GLU A 222 -16.84 -7.99 16.92
CA GLU A 222 -16.70 -9.35 17.47
C GLU A 222 -17.03 -10.42 16.42
N ASN A 223 -18.13 -10.25 15.68
CA ASN A 223 -18.46 -11.12 14.56
C ASN A 223 -17.36 -11.13 13.50
N THR A 224 -16.76 -9.97 13.21
CA THR A 224 -15.66 -9.85 12.26
C THR A 224 -14.40 -10.59 12.73
N LYS A 225 -14.07 -10.55 14.03
CA LYS A 225 -12.97 -11.34 14.59
C LYS A 225 -13.17 -12.84 14.32
N GLY A 226 -14.36 -13.36 14.64
CA GLY A 226 -14.69 -14.75 14.38
C GLY A 226 -14.58 -15.12 12.90
N ILE A 227 -15.04 -14.24 12.00
CA ILE A 227 -14.92 -14.44 10.55
C ILE A 227 -13.46 -14.46 10.10
N ILE A 228 -12.60 -13.58 10.63
CA ILE A 228 -11.15 -13.58 10.36
C ILE A 228 -10.55 -14.91 10.79
N GLU A 229 -10.82 -15.37 12.02
CA GLU A 229 -10.29 -16.64 12.54
C GLU A 229 -10.71 -17.83 11.69
N LYS A 230 -12.00 -17.92 11.32
CA LYS A 230 -12.51 -18.98 10.44
C LYS A 230 -11.86 -18.93 9.04
N SER A 231 -11.64 -17.73 8.51
CA SER A 231 -10.96 -17.55 7.21
C SER A 231 -9.50 -18.00 7.27
N LYS A 232 -8.80 -17.69 8.37
CA LYS A 232 -7.42 -18.15 8.62
C LYS A 232 -7.32 -19.66 8.66
N VAL A 233 -8.22 -20.32 9.40
CA VAL A 233 -8.29 -21.80 9.50
C VAL A 233 -8.46 -22.45 8.12
N LYS A 234 -9.18 -21.80 7.21
CA LYS A 234 -9.38 -22.28 5.83
C LYS A 234 -8.25 -21.90 4.87
N GLY A 235 -7.27 -21.10 5.30
CA GLY A 235 -6.18 -20.67 4.44
C GLY A 235 -6.60 -19.66 3.35
N ILE A 236 -7.71 -18.96 3.52
CA ILE A 236 -8.20 -18.02 2.50
C ILE A 236 -7.39 -16.71 2.56
N PRO A 237 -6.89 -16.17 1.44
CA PRO A 237 -6.33 -14.82 1.40
C PRO A 237 -7.27 -13.77 2.01
N ILE A 238 -6.74 -12.92 2.90
CA ILE A 238 -7.53 -11.90 3.62
C ILE A 238 -6.96 -10.51 3.34
N ILE A 239 -7.78 -9.62 2.80
CA ILE A 239 -7.45 -8.22 2.58
C ILE A 239 -8.13 -7.43 3.70
N ILE A 240 -7.37 -6.66 4.47
CA ILE A 240 -7.90 -5.81 5.54
C ILE A 240 -7.76 -4.34 5.13
N ASP A 241 -8.87 -3.61 5.14
CA ASP A 241 -8.94 -2.18 4.81
C ASP A 241 -9.80 -1.43 5.85
N ALA A 242 -9.76 -0.10 5.84
CA ALA A 242 -10.63 0.78 6.62
C ALA A 242 -10.82 0.35 8.09
N ASP A 243 -12.05 0.18 8.58
CA ASP A 243 -12.32 -0.19 9.97
C ASP A 243 -11.89 -1.63 10.32
N GLY A 244 -11.62 -2.48 9.32
CA GLY A 244 -10.90 -3.73 9.53
C GLY A 244 -9.48 -3.46 10.07
N LEU A 245 -8.80 -2.43 9.57
CA LEU A 245 -7.49 -2.02 10.09
C LEU A 245 -7.60 -1.38 11.48
N TRP A 246 -8.72 -0.70 11.76
CA TRP A 246 -9.01 -0.26 13.12
C TRP A 246 -9.06 -1.46 14.07
N LEU A 247 -9.82 -2.51 13.72
CA LEU A 247 -9.87 -3.75 14.51
C LEU A 247 -8.48 -4.37 14.71
N ILE A 248 -7.69 -4.50 13.64
CA ILE A 248 -6.33 -5.05 13.73
C ILE A 248 -5.42 -4.16 14.60
N SER A 249 -5.58 -2.84 14.58
CA SER A 249 -4.78 -1.97 15.45
C SER A 249 -5.10 -2.16 16.94
N GLN A 250 -6.32 -2.58 17.28
CA GLN A 250 -6.70 -2.89 18.66
C GLN A 250 -6.20 -4.28 19.09
N GLN A 251 -6.17 -5.24 18.15
CA GLN A 251 -5.75 -6.61 18.42
C GLN A 251 -4.88 -7.16 17.27
N PRO A 252 -3.59 -6.78 17.17
CA PRO A 252 -2.77 -7.18 16.04
C PRO A 252 -2.55 -8.69 15.91
N SER A 253 -2.55 -9.40 17.04
CA SER A 253 -2.43 -10.86 17.11
C SER A 253 -3.52 -11.61 16.33
N LEU A 254 -4.64 -10.96 16.01
CA LEU A 254 -5.71 -11.53 15.20
C LEU A 254 -5.22 -11.94 13.81
N ILE A 255 -4.28 -11.19 13.22
CA ILE A 255 -3.77 -11.44 11.87
C ILE A 255 -2.25 -11.65 11.79
N GLN A 256 -1.50 -11.26 12.85
CA GLN A 256 -0.05 -11.41 12.92
C GLN A 256 0.40 -12.84 12.56
N GLY A 257 1.42 -12.95 11.71
CA GLY A 257 2.00 -14.21 11.23
C GLY A 257 1.16 -14.95 10.16
N TYR A 258 -0.05 -14.49 9.85
CA TYR A 258 -0.83 -15.04 8.75
C TYR A 258 -0.37 -14.48 7.41
N GLN A 259 0.62 -15.12 6.78
CA GLN A 259 1.26 -14.66 5.54
C GLN A 259 0.32 -14.50 4.32
N ARG A 260 -0.93 -14.97 4.40
CA ARG A 260 -1.96 -14.75 3.37
C ARG A 260 -2.81 -13.50 3.63
N ALA A 261 -2.44 -12.67 4.61
CA ALA A 261 -3.06 -11.38 4.85
C ALA A 261 -2.34 -10.24 4.12
N ILE A 262 -3.14 -9.28 3.65
CA ILE A 262 -2.68 -8.03 3.05
C ILE A 262 -3.38 -6.88 3.76
N LEU A 263 -2.60 -5.93 4.29
CA LEU A 263 -3.12 -4.75 4.98
C LEU A 263 -2.99 -3.53 4.07
N THR A 264 -4.02 -2.70 3.99
CA THR A 264 -4.04 -1.55 3.07
C THR A 264 -4.18 -0.19 3.76
N PRO A 265 -3.38 0.14 4.80
CA PRO A 265 -3.56 1.37 5.55
C PRO A 265 -3.28 2.64 4.76
N ASN A 266 -4.15 3.65 4.93
CA ASN A 266 -3.78 5.03 4.66
C ASN A 266 -2.78 5.55 5.71
N TYR A 267 -2.28 6.78 5.55
CA TYR A 267 -1.30 7.35 6.48
C TYR A 267 -1.72 7.28 7.96
N MET A 268 -2.97 7.64 8.28
CA MET A 268 -3.46 7.65 9.67
C MET A 268 -3.65 6.24 10.23
N GLU A 269 -4.18 5.32 9.42
CA GLU A 269 -4.31 3.91 9.78
C GLU A 269 -2.94 3.26 9.97
N PHE A 270 -1.97 3.62 9.13
CA PHE A 270 -0.60 3.12 9.19
C PHE A 270 0.07 3.57 10.48
N SER A 271 -0.01 4.86 10.82
CA SER A 271 0.54 5.38 12.08
C SER A 271 -0.04 4.68 13.30
N ARG A 272 -1.36 4.50 13.34
CA ARG A 272 -2.03 3.78 14.44
C ARG A 272 -1.55 2.33 14.54
N LEU A 273 -1.48 1.63 13.42
CA LEU A 273 -1.04 0.23 13.39
C LEU A 273 0.45 0.10 13.75
N TYR A 274 1.29 1.04 13.29
CA TYR A 274 2.71 1.09 13.59
C TYR A 274 2.95 1.28 15.10
N GLU A 275 2.30 2.26 15.72
CA GLU A 275 2.38 2.50 17.17
C GLU A 275 1.84 1.32 17.99
N ALA A 276 0.75 0.69 17.53
CA ALA A 276 0.18 -0.48 18.18
C ALA A 276 1.15 -1.67 18.19
N MET A 277 1.95 -1.83 17.13
CA MET A 277 2.88 -2.95 16.95
C MET A 277 4.26 -2.73 17.53
N LEU A 278 4.86 -1.57 17.26
CA LEU A 278 6.25 -1.27 17.55
C LEU A 278 6.44 -0.44 18.81
N ARG A 279 5.35 0.12 19.38
CA ARG A 279 5.37 1.02 20.54
C ARG A 279 6.18 2.31 20.32
N ASP A 280 6.41 2.65 19.05
CA ASP A 280 7.12 3.85 18.61
C ASP A 280 6.27 4.62 17.59
N PRO A 281 6.41 5.96 17.50
CA PRO A 281 5.79 6.74 16.44
C PRO A 281 6.43 6.45 15.07
N VAL A 282 5.70 6.72 14.00
CA VAL A 282 6.22 6.63 12.62
C VAL A 282 7.26 7.73 12.40
N ASP A 283 8.43 7.34 11.89
CA ASP A 283 9.42 8.29 11.40
C ASP A 283 8.97 8.86 10.05
N SER A 284 8.62 10.14 10.03
CA SER A 284 8.19 10.83 8.82
C SER A 284 9.30 11.02 7.77
N SER A 285 10.56 10.83 8.15
CA SER A 285 11.71 10.92 7.24
C SER A 285 12.07 9.57 6.59
N ASP A 286 11.65 8.45 7.17
CA ASP A 286 11.96 7.09 6.74
C ASP A 286 10.70 6.25 6.53
N HIS A 287 9.83 6.66 5.60
CA HIS A 287 8.62 5.90 5.28
C HIS A 287 8.94 4.48 4.75
N HIS A 288 10.03 4.34 3.97
CA HIS A 288 10.45 3.06 3.41
C HIS A 288 10.88 2.07 4.51
N GLY A 289 11.71 2.50 5.47
CA GLY A 289 12.07 1.65 6.60
C GLY A 289 10.89 1.41 7.54
N CYS A 290 9.97 2.38 7.70
CA CYS A 290 8.78 2.17 8.52
C CYS A 290 7.87 1.05 7.98
N VAL A 291 7.55 1.03 6.68
CA VAL A 291 6.69 -0.02 6.10
C VAL A 291 7.35 -1.39 6.17
N LEU A 292 8.68 -1.45 5.98
CA LEU A 292 9.46 -2.68 6.11
C LEU A 292 9.42 -3.22 7.55
N ARG A 293 9.72 -2.37 8.54
CA ARG A 293 9.70 -2.74 9.97
C ARG A 293 8.31 -3.18 10.43
N LEU A 294 7.25 -2.48 9.99
CA LEU A 294 5.89 -2.87 10.34
C LEU A 294 5.53 -4.24 9.78
N SER A 295 5.88 -4.49 8.52
CA SER A 295 5.65 -5.79 7.88
C SER A 295 6.38 -6.92 8.62
N GLN A 296 7.64 -6.71 8.98
CA GLN A 296 8.44 -7.66 9.78
C GLN A 296 7.81 -7.92 11.16
N ALA A 297 7.44 -6.86 11.89
CA ALA A 297 6.80 -6.97 13.19
C ALA A 297 5.46 -7.71 13.12
N MET A 298 4.72 -7.54 12.02
CA MET A 298 3.47 -8.26 11.76
C MET A 298 3.69 -9.73 11.34
N GLY A 299 4.93 -10.21 11.20
CA GLY A 299 5.25 -11.57 10.78
C GLY A 299 5.32 -11.73 9.25
N ASN A 300 5.93 -10.75 8.58
CA ASN A 300 6.13 -10.68 7.12
C ASN A 300 4.81 -10.68 6.34
N LEU A 301 3.82 -9.95 6.85
CA LEU A 301 2.56 -9.70 6.14
C LEU A 301 2.79 -8.67 5.04
N THR A 302 2.04 -8.79 3.94
CA THR A 302 2.08 -7.74 2.91
C THR A 302 1.35 -6.49 3.41
N ILE A 303 2.03 -5.34 3.35
CA ILE A 303 1.49 -4.04 3.77
C ILE A 303 1.56 -3.07 2.61
N VAL A 304 0.43 -2.46 2.28
CA VAL A 304 0.28 -1.36 1.31
C VAL A 304 0.04 -0.07 2.08
N GLN A 305 1.09 0.71 2.30
CA GLN A 305 0.96 2.06 2.83
C GLN A 305 0.51 3.01 1.71
N LYS A 306 -0.78 3.36 1.70
CA LYS A 306 -1.39 4.22 0.67
C LYS A 306 -0.90 5.65 0.84
N GLY A 307 -0.50 6.30 -0.26
CA GLY A 307 0.09 7.64 -0.22
C GLY A 307 0.11 8.36 -1.56
N GLU A 308 0.93 9.40 -1.68
CA GLU A 308 1.23 10.02 -2.98
C GLU A 308 1.85 8.98 -3.92
N ARG A 309 2.80 8.20 -3.40
CA ARG A 309 3.25 6.91 -3.92
C ARG A 309 2.86 5.84 -2.92
N ASP A 310 2.40 4.69 -3.39
CA ASP A 310 2.09 3.58 -2.48
C ASP A 310 3.36 2.79 -2.21
N LEU A 311 3.67 2.59 -0.92
CA LEU A 311 4.79 1.76 -0.49
C LEU A 311 4.25 0.38 -0.13
N ILE A 312 4.80 -0.65 -0.74
CA ILE A 312 4.30 -2.03 -0.63
C ILE A 312 5.42 -2.92 -0.13
N SER A 313 5.28 -3.51 1.05
CA SER A 313 6.31 -4.35 1.66
C SER A 313 5.79 -5.72 2.04
N ASP A 314 6.59 -6.76 1.83
CA ASP A 314 6.39 -8.10 2.37
C ASP A 314 7.31 -8.43 3.56
N GLY A 315 8.15 -7.47 3.97
CA GLY A 315 9.05 -7.60 5.12
C GLY A 315 10.48 -7.93 4.71
N GLU A 316 10.69 -8.28 3.45
CA GLU A 316 12.02 -8.47 2.85
C GLU A 316 12.41 -7.30 1.97
N LYS A 317 11.45 -6.76 1.22
CA LYS A 317 11.65 -5.64 0.28
C LYS A 317 10.46 -4.70 0.29
N VAL A 318 10.69 -3.51 -0.28
CA VAL A 318 9.65 -2.52 -0.52
C VAL A 318 9.60 -2.22 -2.01
N LEU A 319 8.40 -2.28 -2.57
CA LEU A 319 8.09 -1.76 -3.90
C LEU A 319 7.43 -0.40 -3.77
N VAL A 320 7.68 0.47 -4.74
CA VAL A 320 7.06 1.79 -4.82
C VAL A 320 6.16 1.83 -6.06
N CYS A 321 4.86 1.87 -5.85
CA CYS A 321 3.92 2.15 -6.93
C CYS A 321 3.84 3.67 -7.13
N SER A 322 4.50 4.14 -8.18
CA SER A 322 4.52 5.55 -8.60
C SER A 322 3.66 5.79 -9.85
N HIS A 323 2.77 4.84 -10.18
CA HIS A 323 1.85 4.97 -11.31
C HIS A 323 1.03 6.25 -11.18
N GLU A 324 0.85 6.96 -12.29
CA GLU A 324 0.17 8.25 -12.27
C GLU A 324 -1.31 8.07 -11.87
N GLY A 325 -1.75 8.83 -10.87
CA GLY A 325 -3.14 8.94 -10.46
C GLY A 325 -3.71 10.31 -10.84
N SER A 326 -4.47 10.90 -9.93
CA SER A 326 -4.94 12.28 -10.03
C SER A 326 -4.81 13.00 -8.69
N SER A 327 -4.93 14.33 -8.73
CA SER A 327 -5.00 15.16 -7.52
C SER A 327 -6.36 15.08 -6.81
N ARG A 328 -7.36 14.41 -7.39
CA ARG A 328 -8.73 14.36 -6.86
C ARG A 328 -8.92 13.23 -5.86
N ARG A 329 -9.27 13.62 -4.63
CA ARG A 329 -9.61 12.71 -3.52
C ARG A 329 -11.13 12.57 -3.31
N CYS A 330 -11.79 11.72 -4.09
CA CYS A 330 -13.18 11.29 -3.78
C CYS A 330 -13.17 10.14 -2.76
N GLY A 331 -14.19 10.07 -1.91
CA GLY A 331 -14.46 8.89 -1.08
C GLY A 331 -14.81 7.68 -1.96
N GLY A 332 -14.41 6.48 -1.54
CA GLY A 332 -14.60 5.24 -2.32
C GLY A 332 -13.32 4.68 -2.96
N GLN A 333 -12.25 5.48 -3.09
CA GLN A 333 -11.02 5.04 -3.77
C GLN A 333 -10.31 3.85 -3.09
N GLY A 334 -10.28 3.84 -1.75
CA GLY A 334 -9.75 2.72 -0.99
C GLY A 334 -10.55 1.44 -1.21
N ASP A 335 -11.87 1.55 -1.38
CA ASP A 335 -12.75 0.43 -1.63
C ASP A 335 -12.48 -0.20 -3.01
N LEU A 336 -12.21 0.61 -4.05
CA LEU A 336 -11.76 0.10 -5.35
C LEU A 336 -10.43 -0.67 -5.23
N LEU A 337 -9.48 -0.15 -4.46
CA LEU A 337 -8.20 -0.82 -4.22
C LEU A 337 -8.40 -2.16 -3.50
N SER A 338 -9.15 -2.20 -2.41
CA SER A 338 -9.34 -3.43 -1.64
C SER A 338 -10.15 -4.48 -2.42
N GLY A 339 -11.16 -4.05 -3.19
CA GLY A 339 -11.91 -4.91 -4.11
C GLY A 339 -11.05 -5.52 -5.21
N SER A 340 -10.26 -4.70 -5.91
CA SER A 340 -9.35 -5.19 -6.96
C SER A 340 -8.23 -6.08 -6.41
N LEU A 341 -7.69 -5.75 -5.25
CA LEU A 341 -6.70 -6.56 -4.55
C LEU A 341 -7.26 -7.92 -4.14
N GLY A 342 -8.54 -7.99 -3.74
CA GLY A 342 -9.22 -9.25 -3.48
C GLY A 342 -9.11 -10.24 -4.64
N VAL A 343 -9.29 -9.76 -5.88
CA VAL A 343 -9.21 -10.57 -7.10
C VAL A 343 -7.77 -10.94 -7.43
N LEU A 344 -6.89 -9.93 -7.50
CA LEU A 344 -5.49 -10.13 -7.87
C LEU A 344 -4.74 -11.01 -6.87
N ALA A 345 -5.06 -10.92 -5.57
CA ALA A 345 -4.48 -11.78 -4.54
C ALA A 345 -4.84 -13.25 -4.78
N HIS A 346 -6.09 -13.54 -5.17
CA HIS A 346 -6.49 -14.90 -5.53
C HIS A 346 -5.73 -15.40 -6.76
N TRP A 347 -5.69 -14.61 -7.83
CA TRP A 347 -5.01 -14.99 -9.08
C TRP A 347 -3.51 -15.21 -8.87
N ALA A 348 -2.83 -14.29 -8.17
CA ALA A 348 -1.41 -14.44 -7.84
C ALA A 348 -1.13 -15.64 -6.94
N PHE A 349 -1.98 -15.88 -5.94
CA PHE A 349 -1.87 -17.04 -5.07
C PHE A 349 -2.00 -18.36 -5.85
N LEU A 350 -2.94 -18.44 -6.80
CA LEU A 350 -3.14 -19.61 -7.64
C LEU A 350 -2.00 -19.81 -8.65
N ALA A 351 -1.48 -18.73 -9.22
CA ALA A 351 -0.43 -18.76 -10.24
C ALA A 351 0.92 -19.30 -9.71
N GLY A 352 1.21 -19.06 -8.43
CA GLY A 352 2.37 -19.61 -7.74
C GLY A 352 3.71 -18.99 -8.14
N ALA A 353 4.78 -19.51 -7.53
CA ALA A 353 6.12 -18.91 -7.60
C ALA A 353 6.73 -18.83 -9.02
N GLU A 354 6.35 -19.75 -9.92
CA GLU A 354 6.85 -19.75 -11.30
C GLU A 354 6.39 -18.49 -12.06
N LYS A 355 5.12 -18.10 -11.87
CA LYS A 355 4.55 -16.93 -12.54
C LYS A 355 4.98 -15.61 -11.91
N THR A 356 5.42 -15.65 -10.65
CA THR A 356 5.93 -14.49 -9.91
C THR A 356 7.46 -14.39 -9.88
N ASN A 357 8.19 -15.27 -10.58
CA ASN A 357 9.65 -15.35 -10.57
C ASN A 357 10.22 -15.38 -9.13
N GLY A 358 9.62 -16.20 -8.27
CA GLY A 358 9.99 -16.35 -6.86
C GLY A 358 9.58 -15.18 -5.96
N GLN A 359 8.94 -14.12 -6.48
CA GLN A 359 8.42 -13.05 -5.64
C GLN A 359 7.18 -13.49 -4.86
N ASN A 360 6.96 -12.89 -3.68
CA ASN A 360 5.73 -13.05 -2.93
C ASN A 360 4.51 -12.69 -3.82
N PRO A 361 3.56 -13.62 -4.05
CA PRO A 361 2.41 -13.37 -4.91
C PRO A 361 1.54 -12.20 -4.44
N PHE A 362 1.44 -11.98 -3.13
CA PHE A 362 0.64 -10.88 -2.58
C PHE A 362 1.29 -9.52 -2.78
N LEU A 363 2.63 -9.47 -2.85
CA LEU A 363 3.37 -8.27 -3.22
C LEU A 363 3.10 -7.88 -4.69
N VAL A 364 3.10 -8.87 -5.60
CA VAL A 364 2.75 -8.69 -7.02
C VAL A 364 1.30 -8.23 -7.16
N ALA A 365 0.37 -8.91 -6.48
CA ALA A 365 -1.06 -8.56 -6.49
C ALA A 365 -1.31 -7.13 -5.98
N ALA A 366 -0.66 -6.75 -4.87
CA ALA A 366 -0.74 -5.41 -4.30
C ALA A 366 -0.24 -4.34 -5.28
N PHE A 367 0.89 -4.57 -5.95
CA PHE A 367 1.40 -3.65 -6.96
C PHE A 367 0.42 -3.49 -8.13
N GLY A 368 -0.14 -4.60 -8.62
CA GLY A 368 -1.16 -4.59 -9.67
C GLY A 368 -2.41 -3.81 -9.27
N ALA A 369 -2.93 -4.04 -8.05
CA ALA A 369 -4.13 -3.37 -7.55
C ALA A 369 -3.94 -1.86 -7.35
N CYS A 370 -2.77 -1.44 -6.82
CA CYS A 370 -2.41 -0.03 -6.68
C CYS A 370 -2.33 0.65 -8.06
N SER A 371 -1.64 0.02 -9.01
CA SER A 371 -1.48 0.54 -10.37
C SER A 371 -2.82 0.67 -11.08
N LEU A 372 -3.69 -0.35 -10.95
CA LEU A 372 -5.04 -0.33 -11.54
C LEU A 372 -5.91 0.77 -10.94
N THR A 373 -5.90 0.93 -9.62
CA THR A 373 -6.68 1.97 -8.93
C THR A 373 -6.23 3.36 -9.36
N ARG A 374 -4.91 3.59 -9.43
CA ARG A 374 -4.31 4.85 -9.91
C ARG A 374 -4.64 5.13 -11.37
N GLN A 375 -4.53 4.13 -12.24
CA GLN A 375 -4.87 4.26 -13.66
C GLN A 375 -6.37 4.54 -13.87
N SER A 376 -7.25 3.94 -13.07
CA SER A 376 -8.69 4.22 -13.09
C SER A 376 -8.99 5.64 -12.61
N ASN A 377 -8.33 6.07 -11.54
CA ASN A 377 -8.41 7.43 -11.01
C ASN A 377 -7.95 8.49 -12.03
N HIS A 378 -6.81 8.26 -12.67
CA HIS A 378 -6.27 9.16 -13.69
C HIS A 378 -7.24 9.32 -14.88
N GLN A 379 -7.75 8.22 -15.42
CA GLN A 379 -8.69 8.26 -16.56
C GLN A 379 -10.00 8.96 -16.20
N ALA A 380 -10.58 8.63 -15.04
CA ALA A 380 -11.82 9.26 -14.60
C ALA A 380 -11.60 10.77 -14.37
N PHE A 381 -10.45 11.16 -13.82
CA PHE A 381 -10.13 12.57 -13.60
C PHE A 381 -9.93 13.33 -14.91
N GLN A 382 -9.33 12.72 -15.93
CA GLN A 382 -9.23 13.34 -17.26
C GLN A 382 -10.60 13.64 -17.88
N LYS A 383 -11.61 12.80 -17.60
CA LYS A 383 -12.97 12.95 -18.12
C LYS A 383 -13.82 13.93 -17.31
N PHE A 384 -13.73 13.89 -15.99
CA PHE A 384 -14.65 14.58 -15.08
C PHE A 384 -14.01 15.68 -14.24
N GLY A 385 -12.68 15.76 -14.20
CA GLY A 385 -11.93 16.76 -13.45
C GLY A 385 -12.40 16.85 -11.99
N ARG A 386 -12.78 18.06 -11.57
CA ARG A 386 -13.20 18.35 -10.19
C ARG A 386 -14.41 17.52 -9.74
N SER A 387 -15.35 17.24 -10.64
CA SER A 387 -16.61 16.56 -10.31
C SER A 387 -16.50 15.04 -10.21
N MET A 388 -15.32 14.47 -10.49
CA MET A 388 -15.09 13.02 -10.43
C MET A 388 -15.49 12.44 -9.06
N THR A 389 -16.18 11.31 -9.12
CA THR A 389 -16.67 10.47 -8.01
C THR A 389 -16.07 9.05 -8.10
N ALA A 390 -16.33 8.21 -7.09
CA ALA A 390 -15.89 6.81 -7.14
C ALA A 390 -16.65 5.99 -8.20
N SER A 391 -17.92 6.30 -8.47
CA SER A 391 -18.68 5.64 -9.55
C SER A 391 -18.07 5.90 -10.92
N ASP A 392 -17.53 7.10 -11.14
CA ASP A 392 -16.79 7.43 -12.37
C ASP A 392 -15.52 6.57 -12.47
N MET A 393 -14.80 6.37 -11.36
CA MET A 393 -13.63 5.48 -11.34
C MET A 393 -14.00 4.02 -11.60
N VAL A 394 -15.12 3.52 -11.06
CA VAL A 394 -15.59 2.15 -11.31
C VAL A 394 -15.86 1.93 -12.80
N SER A 395 -16.37 2.95 -13.50
CA SER A 395 -16.58 2.91 -14.95
C SER A 395 -15.28 2.77 -15.75
N GLU A 396 -14.16 3.24 -15.22
CA GLU A 396 -12.83 3.16 -15.86
C GLU A 396 -12.03 1.91 -15.50
N VAL A 397 -12.51 1.05 -14.58
CA VAL A 397 -11.74 -0.13 -14.13
C VAL A 397 -11.43 -1.07 -15.30
N GLY A 398 -12.40 -1.36 -16.16
CA GLY A 398 -12.19 -2.26 -17.30
C GLY A 398 -11.20 -1.73 -18.32
N THR A 399 -11.32 -0.44 -18.70
CA THR A 399 -10.39 0.20 -19.64
C THR A 399 -8.99 0.34 -19.05
N ALA A 400 -8.88 0.65 -17.76
CA ALA A 400 -7.63 0.65 -17.02
C ALA A 400 -6.97 -0.74 -17.00
N PHE A 401 -7.76 -1.79 -16.76
CA PHE A 401 -7.28 -3.16 -16.71
C PHE A 401 -6.69 -3.59 -18.05
N SER A 402 -7.44 -3.43 -19.14
CA SER A 402 -6.95 -3.76 -20.49
C SER A 402 -5.67 -3.00 -20.83
N LYS A 403 -5.62 -1.70 -20.52
CA LYS A 403 -4.44 -0.86 -20.80
C LYS A 403 -3.18 -1.32 -20.06
N LEU A 404 -3.31 -1.76 -18.82
CA LEU A 404 -2.16 -2.16 -18.01
C LEU A 404 -1.75 -3.62 -18.27
N PHE A 405 -2.72 -4.51 -18.46
CA PHE A 405 -2.51 -5.94 -18.28
C PHE A 405 -2.82 -6.83 -19.48
N GLU A 406 -3.51 -6.33 -20.52
CA GLU A 406 -3.88 -7.12 -21.70
C GLU A 406 -3.04 -6.76 -22.95
N THR A 407 -1.87 -6.15 -22.74
CA THR A 407 -0.92 -5.76 -23.80
C THR A 407 -0.03 -6.89 -24.26
#